data_AF-A0A378A4D0-F1
#
_entry.id   AF-A0A378A4D0-F1
#
_cell.length_a   1.000
_cell.length_b   1.000
_cell.length_c   1.000
_cell.angle_alpha   90.00
_cell.angle_beta   90.00
_cell.angle_gamma   90.00
#
_symmetry.space_group_name_H-M   'P 1'
#
loop_
_entity.id
_entity.type
_entity.pdbx_description
1 polymer ?
#
loop_
_entity_poly.entity_id
_entity_poly.type
_entity_poly.pdbx_seq_one_letter_code
_entity_poly.pdbx_strand_id
1 'polypeptide(L)' 'MATPSVKPVLLSLEQIEKLRTLQENERKKSPLGIAPTIHVIARQLMERALSTQMEA' A
#
# COMPACT_ATOMS: atom_id res chain seq x y z
N MET A 1 -4.37 25.47 1.96
CA MET A 1 -4.24 24.02 2.24
C MET A 1 -4.37 23.30 0.91
N ALA A 2 -3.34 22.56 0.47
CA ALA A 2 -3.44 21.78 -0.77
C ALA A 2 -4.51 20.69 -0.58
N THR A 3 -5.47 20.62 -1.49
CA THR A 3 -6.43 19.51 -1.51
C THR A 3 -5.65 18.22 -1.76
N PRO A 4 -5.69 17.23 -0.85
CA PRO A 4 -5.05 15.95 -1.11
C PRO A 4 -5.67 15.35 -2.39
N SER A 5 -4.84 14.95 -3.35
CA SER A 5 -5.26 14.36 -4.63
C SER A 5 -5.85 12.95 -4.49
N VAL A 6 -6.12 12.52 -3.26
CA VAL A 6 -6.52 11.16 -2.90
C VAL A 6 -7.74 11.18 -2.01
N LYS A 7 -8.63 10.20 -2.19
CA LYS A 7 -9.79 9.97 -1.33
C LYS A 7 -9.49 8.88 -0.30
N PRO A 8 -9.93 9.03 0.95
CA PRO A 8 -9.77 7.98 1.96
C PRO A 8 -10.67 6.78 1.65
N VAL A 9 -10.16 5.57 1.86
CA VAL A 9 -10.89 4.31 1.75
C VAL A 9 -10.73 3.56 3.06
N LEU A 10 -11.84 3.07 3.61
CA LEU A 10 -11.83 2.28 4.83
C LEU A 10 -11.35 0.86 4.52
N LEU A 11 -10.46 0.36 5.37
CA LEU A 11 -9.95 -1.01 5.34
C LEU A 11 -10.28 -1.69 6.67
N SER A 12 -10.48 -3.00 6.64
CA SER A 12 -10.62 -3.78 7.86
C SER A 12 -9.30 -3.80 8.65
N LEU A 13 -9.39 -4.05 9.96
CA LEU A 13 -8.20 -4.20 10.81
C LEU A 13 -7.27 -5.30 10.30
N GLU A 14 -7.84 -6.43 9.85
CA GLU A 14 -7.06 -7.54 9.28
C GLU A 14 -6.30 -7.12 8.01
N GLN A 15 -6.92 -6.30 7.14
CA GLN A 15 -6.27 -5.76 5.96
C GLN A 15 -5.10 -4.83 6.34
N ILE A 16 -5.26 -4.01 7.38
CA ILE A 16 -4.19 -3.15 7.90
C ILE A 16 -3.02 -3.99 8.44
N GLU A 17 -3.29 -5.07 9.18
CA GLU A 17 -2.23 -5.96 9.69
C GLU A 17 -1.45 -6.66 8.57
N LYS A 18 -2.15 -7.07 7.50
CA LYS A 18 -1.48 -7.60 6.30
C LYS A 18 -0.59 -6.55 5.64
N LEU A 19 -1.04 -5.29 5.55
CA LEU A 19 -0.22 -4.20 5.03
C LEU A 19 1.00 -3.90 5.90
N ARG A 20 0.89 -3.98 7.24
CA ARG A 20 2.03 -3.85 8.16
C ARG A 20 3.06 -4.94 7.96
N THR A 21 2.60 -6.18 7.80
CA THR A 21 3.48 -7.32 7.51
C THR A 21 4.25 -7.12 6.21
N LEU A 22 3.58 -6.60 5.16
CA LEU A 22 4.25 -6.25 3.91
C LEU A 22 5.27 -5.12 4.07
N GLN A 23 4.93 -4.07 4.83
CA GLN A 23 5.86 -2.98 5.11
C GLN A 23 7.14 -3.47 5.78
N GLU A 24 7.01 -4.35 6.78
CA GLU A 24 8.16 -4.91 7.49
C GLU A 24 9.02 -5.79 6.58
N ASN A 25 8.40 -6.54 5.67
CA ASN A 25 9.13 -7.33 4.68
C ASN A 25 9.92 -6.44 3.71
N GLU A 26 9.34 -5.33 3.25
CA GLU A 26 10.04 -4.36 2.40
C GLU A 26 11.19 -3.67 3.15
N ARG A 27 10.99 -3.37 4.44
CA ARG A 27 12.02 -2.81 5.32
C ARG A 27 13.26 -3.71 5.40
N LYS A 28 13.03 -5.02 5.56
CA LYS A 28 14.11 -6.03 5.64
C LYS A 28 14.87 -6.20 4.32
N LYS A 29 14.22 -5.97 3.17
CA LYS A 29 14.87 -6.03 1.85
C LYS A 29 15.73 -4.80 1.56
N SER A 30 15.46 -3.68 2.22
CA SER A 30 16.20 -2.44 2.02
C SER A 30 17.52 -2.47 2.79
N PRO A 31 18.69 -2.32 2.12
CA PRO A 31 19.99 -2.23 2.79
C PRO A 31 20.09 -1.06 3.78
N LEU A 32 19.22 -0.06 3.61
CA LEU A 32 19.13 1.14 4.46
C LEU A 32 17.98 1.05 5.48
N GLY A 33 17.24 -0.06 5.51
CA GLY A 33 16.10 -0.24 6.41
C GLY A 33 14.91 0.68 6.10
N ILE A 34 14.80 1.17 4.86
CA ILE A 34 13.74 2.09 4.42
C ILE A 34 12.60 1.27 3.82
N ALA A 35 11.38 1.54 4.27
CA ALA A 35 10.16 0.94 3.71
C ALA A 35 9.16 2.01 3.27
N PRO A 36 8.38 1.75 2.20
CA PRO A 36 7.24 2.61 1.87
C PRO A 36 6.22 2.62 3.00
N THR A 37 5.51 3.74 3.15
CA THR A 37 4.40 3.88 4.10
C THR A 37 3.21 2.98 3.75
N ILE A 38 2.41 2.59 4.74
CA ILE A 38 1.21 1.76 4.57
C ILE A 38 0.29 2.25 3.44
N HIS A 39 0.01 3.55 3.36
CA HIS A 39 -0.88 4.10 2.32
C HIS A 39 -0.29 4.05 0.91
N VAL A 40 1.04 4.04 0.76
CA VAL A 40 1.71 3.83 -0.53
C VAL A 40 1.59 2.36 -0.94
N ILE A 41 1.85 1.43 -0.02
CA ILE A 41 1.71 0.00 -0.26
C ILE A 41 0.27 -0.34 -0.67
N ALA A 42 -0.72 0.16 0.09
CA ALA A 42 -2.13 -0.06 -0.21
C ALA A 42 -2.53 0.42 -1.62
N ARG A 43 -2.05 1.61 -2.01
CA ARG A 43 -2.31 2.17 -3.33
C ARG A 43 -1.71 1.32 -4.45
N GLN A 44 -0.44 0.93 -4.31
CA GLN A 44 0.23 0.10 -5.31
C GLN A 44 -0.42 -1.27 -5.47
N LEU A 45 -0.87 -1.88 -4.37
CA LEU A 45 -1.62 -3.13 -4.41
C LEU A 45 -2.95 -2.96 -5.14
N MET A 46 -3.69 -1.89 -4.82
CA MET A 46 -4.96 -1.60 -5.47
C MET A 46 -4.77 -1.33 -6.97
N GLU A 47 -3.76 -0.53 -7.33
CA GLU A 47 -3.42 -0.23 -8.71
C GLU A 47 -3.10 -1.50 -9.49
N ARG A 48 -2.24 -2.37 -8.97
CA ARG A 48 -1.93 -3.67 -9.59
C ARG A 48 -3.18 -4.54 -9.77
N ALA A 49 -4.01 -4.64 -8.72
CA ALA A 49 -5.23 -5.45 -8.77
C ALA A 49 -6.21 -4.93 -9.83
N LEU A 50 -6.40 -3.61 -9.91
CA LEU A 50 -7.28 -2.99 -10.90
C LEU A 50 -6.71 -3.06 -12.32
N SER A 51 -5.39 -2.89 -12.50
CA SER A 51 -4.74 -3.03 -13.81
C SER A 51 -4.86 -4.44 -14.37
N THR A 52 -4.67 -5.48 -13.55
CA THR A 52 -4.87 -6.88 -13.99
C THR A 52 -6.32 -7.16 -14.41
N GLN A 53 -7.31 -6.50 -13.82
CA GLN A 53 -8.72 -6.66 -14.21
C GLN A 53 -9.11 -5.92 -15.50
N MET A 54 -8.30 -4.96 -15.94
CA MET A 54 -8.57 -4.21 -17.18
C MET A 54 -7.98 -4.87 -18.43
N GLU A 55 -7.13 -5.89 -18.27
CA GLU A 55 -6.48 -6.62 -19.37
C GLU A 55 -7.21 -7.94 -19.75
N ALA A 56 -8.36 -8.23 -19.13
CA ALA A 56 -9.19 -9.41 -19.37
C ALA A 56 -10.54 -9.03 -20.00
#